data_AF-A0A563DWJ1-F1
#
_entry.id   AF-A0A563DWJ1-F1
#
_cell.length_a   1.000
_cell.length_b   1.000
_cell.length_c   1.000
_cell.angle_alpha   90.00
_cell.angle_beta   90.00
_cell.angle_gamma   90.00
#
_symmetry.space_group_name_H-M   'P 1'
#
loop_
_entity.id
_entity.type
_entity.pdbx_description
1 polymer ?
#
loop_
_entity_poly.entity_id
_entity_poly.type
_entity_poly.pdbx_seq_one_letter_code
_entity_poly.pdbx_strand_id
1 'polypeptide(L)'
;MGADVVKIEAPGGDIVRSIGDRDGRGLGHVFMNANRGKRSVVLDLKTDDGHAALLDLLADADVFCHNLRPAAARRLGVAGDQLATAYPQLVFCSMYGFGQSGRYADKAAYDDVVQGACGVAALQADPAPHCIRSAHVDKTVGSMAATAILAALYERSHSGLGQSVDIPMYESMVAMNAIEQMGGLVYDPQDGPAGYSRTASPPIASRVRPRTATSRSWSTPIANG
;
A
#
# COMPACT_ATOMS: atom_id res chain seq x y z
N MET A 1 9.39 -4.62 -13.99
CA MET A 1 8.23 -5.33 -14.57
C MET A 1 7.54 -4.32 -15.47
N GLY A 2 7.57 -4.50 -16.80
CA GLY A 2 7.32 -3.45 -17.81
C GLY A 2 5.86 -3.26 -18.21
N ALA A 3 4.93 -3.27 -17.26
CA ALA A 3 3.53 -3.01 -17.54
C ALA A 3 3.32 -1.57 -18.04
N ASP A 4 2.39 -1.40 -18.98
CA ASP A 4 1.90 -0.09 -19.38
C ASP A 4 0.77 0.33 -18.43
N VAL A 5 0.99 1.41 -17.69
CA VAL A 5 0.08 1.81 -16.60
C VAL A 5 -0.55 3.16 -16.93
N VAL A 6 -1.87 3.14 -17.09
CA VAL A 6 -2.70 4.33 -17.24
C VAL A 6 -3.38 4.65 -15.91
N LYS A 7 -3.05 5.79 -15.33
CA LYS A 7 -3.70 6.31 -14.12
C LYS A 7 -4.92 7.12 -14.51
N ILE A 8 -6.09 6.68 -14.06
CA ILE A 8 -7.34 7.42 -14.17
C ILE A 8 -7.44 8.39 -13.00
N GLU A 9 -7.65 9.67 -13.28
CA GLU A 9 -7.79 10.71 -12.27
C GLU A 9 -9.13 11.43 -12.42
N ALA A 10 -9.72 11.81 -11.29
CA ALA A 10 -10.90 12.68 -11.30
C ALA A 10 -10.52 14.08 -11.83
N PRO A 11 -11.49 14.93 -12.22
CA PRO A 11 -11.22 16.31 -12.68
C PRO A 11 -10.33 17.16 -11.75
N GLY A 12 -10.39 16.90 -10.44
CA GLY A 12 -9.54 17.56 -9.45
C GLY A 12 -8.13 16.97 -9.30
N GLY A 13 -7.80 15.91 -10.03
CA GLY A 13 -6.55 15.17 -9.92
C GLY A 13 -6.47 14.23 -8.70
N ASP A 14 -5.38 13.47 -8.61
CA ASP A 14 -5.02 12.73 -7.42
C ASP A 14 -4.58 13.68 -6.29
N ILE A 15 -5.17 13.53 -5.11
CA ILE A 15 -4.85 14.33 -3.92
C ILE A 15 -3.36 14.34 -3.59
N VAL A 16 -2.63 13.25 -3.87
CA VAL A 16 -1.19 13.15 -3.55
C VAL A 16 -0.32 14.06 -4.42
N ARG A 17 -0.86 14.61 -5.52
CA ARG A 17 -0.18 15.64 -6.34
C ARG A 17 0.18 16.87 -5.54
N SER A 18 -0.66 17.23 -4.57
CA SER A 18 -0.48 18.42 -3.73
C SER A 18 0.50 18.22 -2.57
N ILE A 19 0.84 16.97 -2.23
CA ILE A 19 1.64 16.68 -1.03
C ILE A 19 3.09 17.14 -1.24
N GLY A 20 3.46 18.19 -0.50
CA GLY A 20 4.76 18.85 -0.61
C GLY A 20 5.01 19.48 -1.98
N ASP A 21 3.94 19.83 -2.71
CA ASP A 21 4.01 20.65 -3.92
C ASP A 21 4.19 22.11 -3.52
N ARG A 22 5.42 22.62 -3.61
CA ARG A 22 5.75 23.98 -3.15
C ARG A 22 5.44 25.05 -4.19
N ASP A 23 5.32 24.64 -5.44
CA ASP A 23 5.31 25.49 -6.62
C ASP A 23 3.98 25.42 -7.38
N GLY A 24 2.99 24.69 -6.83
CA GLY A 24 1.60 24.66 -7.29
C GLY A 24 1.41 23.94 -8.63
N ARG A 25 2.38 23.10 -9.04
CA ARG A 25 2.39 22.43 -10.34
C ARG A 25 1.71 21.05 -10.31
N GLY A 26 1.23 20.61 -9.15
CA GLY A 26 0.72 19.26 -8.96
C GLY A 26 1.80 18.18 -9.08
N LEU A 27 3.05 18.56 -8.78
CA LEU A 27 4.25 17.72 -8.86
C LEU A 27 4.88 17.51 -7.48
N GLY A 28 4.04 17.30 -6.46
CA GLY A 28 4.51 16.95 -5.12
C GLY A 28 5.40 15.71 -5.12
N HIS A 29 6.39 15.69 -4.21
CA HIS A 29 7.39 14.63 -4.13
C HIS A 29 6.80 13.23 -3.96
N VAL A 30 5.68 13.09 -3.23
CA VAL A 30 4.98 11.80 -3.09
C VAL A 30 4.43 11.34 -4.43
N PHE A 31 3.74 12.23 -5.16
CA PHE A 31 3.19 11.91 -6.48
C PHE A 31 4.27 11.51 -7.48
N MET A 32 5.34 12.29 -7.58
CA MET A 32 6.44 12.01 -8.52
C MET A 32 7.10 10.66 -8.26
N ASN A 33 7.31 10.30 -6.99
CA ASN A 33 7.94 9.03 -6.64
C ASN A 33 6.98 7.83 -6.77
N ALA A 34 5.69 8.01 -6.48
CA ALA A 34 4.70 6.92 -6.54
C ALA A 34 4.12 6.67 -7.94
N ASN A 35 4.22 7.65 -8.86
CA ASN A 35 3.59 7.59 -10.18
C ASN A 35 4.56 7.75 -11.36
N ARG A 36 5.88 7.72 -11.12
CA ARG A 36 6.88 7.70 -12.21
C ARG A 36 6.60 6.54 -13.17
N GLY A 37 6.62 6.84 -14.47
CA GLY A 37 6.44 5.85 -15.54
C GLY A 37 4.98 5.54 -15.89
N LYS A 38 4.01 6.12 -15.18
CA LYS A 38 2.59 5.98 -15.50
C LYS A 38 2.16 7.10 -16.45
N ARG A 39 1.30 6.76 -17.42
CA ARG A 39 0.52 7.76 -18.17
C ARG A 39 -0.67 8.18 -17.30
N SER A 40 -1.20 9.37 -17.50
CA SER A 40 -2.35 9.87 -16.74
C SER A 40 -3.39 10.41 -17.69
N VAL A 41 -4.67 10.10 -17.41
CA VAL A 41 -5.82 10.66 -18.09
C VAL A 41 -6.85 11.08 -17.04
N VAL A 42 -7.48 12.22 -17.29
CA VAL A 42 -8.53 12.75 -16.43
C VAL A 42 -9.88 12.30 -16.97
N LEU A 43 -10.65 11.56 -16.18
CA LEU A 43 -12.01 11.13 -16.50
C LEU A 43 -12.96 11.48 -15.36
N ASP A 44 -14.10 12.11 -15.67
CA ASP A 44 -15.20 12.25 -14.72
C ASP A 44 -16.13 11.04 -14.80
N LEU A 45 -15.88 10.04 -13.95
CA LEU A 45 -16.66 8.81 -13.90
C LEU A 45 -18.11 9.01 -13.40
N LYS A 46 -18.52 10.24 -13.08
CA LYS A 46 -19.93 10.57 -12.77
C LYS A 46 -20.74 10.94 -14.02
N THR A 47 -20.07 11.08 -15.16
CA THR A 47 -20.68 11.39 -16.46
C THR A 47 -20.73 10.13 -17.31
N ASP A 48 -21.75 10.03 -18.17
CA ASP A 48 -21.89 8.89 -19.08
C ASP A 48 -20.67 8.78 -20.01
N ASP A 49 -20.19 9.91 -20.54
CA ASP A 49 -19.00 9.96 -21.41
C ASP A 49 -17.73 9.51 -20.68
N GLY A 50 -17.52 9.97 -19.44
CA GLY A 50 -16.35 9.57 -18.65
C GLY A 50 -16.40 8.10 -18.24
N HIS A 51 -17.59 7.56 -17.98
CA HIS A 51 -17.79 6.14 -17.73
C HIS A 51 -17.55 5.32 -19.00
N ALA A 52 -18.10 5.73 -20.15
CA ALA A 52 -17.87 5.07 -21.43
C ALA A 52 -16.37 5.04 -21.79
N ALA A 53 -15.66 6.15 -21.61
CA ALA A 53 -14.21 6.22 -21.84
C ALA A 53 -13.41 5.27 -20.92
N LEU A 54 -13.86 5.06 -19.67
CA LEU A 54 -13.24 4.05 -18.81
C LEU A 54 -13.49 2.64 -19.36
N LEU A 55 -14.73 2.33 -19.76
CA LEU A 55 -15.07 1.01 -20.31
C LEU A 55 -14.27 0.69 -21.58
N ASP A 56 -14.02 1.68 -22.43
CA ASP A 56 -13.16 1.54 -23.60
C ASP A 56 -11.71 1.20 -23.20
N LEU A 57 -11.17 1.86 -22.16
CA LEU A 57 -9.85 1.53 -21.63
C LEU A 57 -9.80 0.13 -21.01
N LEU A 58 -10.90 -0.34 -20.42
CA LEU A 58 -10.98 -1.68 -19.83
C LEU A 58 -11.06 -2.79 -20.87
N ALA A 59 -11.50 -2.50 -22.10
CA ALA A 59 -11.64 -3.50 -23.16
C ALA A 59 -10.33 -4.26 -23.47
N ASP A 60 -9.20 -3.55 -23.39
CA ASP A 60 -7.87 -4.11 -23.64
C ASP A 60 -7.02 -4.23 -22.36
N ALA A 61 -7.61 -4.02 -21.18
CA ALA A 61 -6.87 -4.04 -19.93
C ALA A 61 -6.67 -5.47 -19.40
N ASP A 62 -5.46 -5.74 -18.90
CA ASP A 62 -5.18 -6.98 -18.17
C ASP A 62 -5.59 -6.91 -16.70
N VAL A 63 -5.46 -5.73 -16.11
CA VAL A 63 -5.65 -5.48 -14.68
C VAL A 63 -6.32 -4.14 -14.47
N PHE A 64 -7.36 -4.12 -13.62
CA PHE A 64 -7.97 -2.89 -13.13
C PHE A 64 -7.80 -2.80 -11.61
N CYS A 65 -7.17 -1.73 -11.14
CA CYS A 65 -6.90 -1.53 -9.71
C CYS A 65 -7.56 -0.26 -9.19
N HIS A 66 -8.19 -0.35 -8.01
CA HIS A 66 -8.63 0.83 -7.28
C HIS A 66 -8.45 0.67 -5.77
N ASN A 67 -8.37 1.80 -5.07
CA ASN A 67 -8.45 1.87 -3.61
C ASN A 67 -9.68 2.66 -3.14
N LEU A 68 -10.71 2.75 -4.01
CA LEU A 68 -11.99 3.35 -3.68
C LEU A 68 -12.70 2.52 -2.62
N ARG A 69 -13.41 3.20 -1.72
CA ARG A 69 -14.36 2.54 -0.81
C ARG A 69 -15.44 1.80 -1.62
N PRO A 70 -15.92 0.63 -1.19
CA PRO A 70 -16.87 -0.18 -1.97
C PRO A 70 -18.13 0.57 -2.36
N ALA A 71 -18.72 1.34 -1.45
CA ALA A 71 -19.90 2.16 -1.76
C ALA A 71 -19.62 3.20 -2.87
N ALA A 72 -18.41 3.77 -2.90
CA ALA A 72 -17.99 4.69 -3.94
C ALA A 72 -17.71 3.97 -5.27
N ALA A 73 -17.02 2.82 -5.22
CA ALA A 73 -16.77 1.98 -6.41
C ALA A 73 -18.08 1.52 -7.06
N ARG A 74 -19.03 1.03 -6.26
CA ARG A 74 -20.36 0.62 -6.73
C ARG A 74 -21.16 1.76 -7.35
N ARG A 75 -21.16 2.93 -6.69
CA ARG A 75 -21.84 4.13 -7.22
C ARG A 75 -21.23 4.61 -8.54
N LEU A 76 -19.94 4.40 -8.73
CA LEU A 76 -19.24 4.75 -9.97
C LEU A 76 -19.28 3.64 -11.03
N GLY A 77 -19.93 2.49 -10.74
CA GLY A 77 -20.03 1.38 -11.69
C GLY A 77 -18.74 0.58 -11.89
N VAL A 78 -17.75 0.75 -11.00
CA VAL A 78 -16.41 0.17 -11.17
C VAL A 78 -16.10 -0.98 -10.21
N ALA A 79 -17.11 -1.50 -9.51
CA ALA A 79 -16.92 -2.67 -8.65
C ALA A 79 -16.70 -3.92 -9.51
N GLY A 80 -15.80 -4.81 -9.06
CA GLY A 80 -15.40 -5.99 -9.82
C GLY A 80 -16.57 -6.89 -10.22
N ASP A 81 -17.58 -7.06 -9.34
CA ASP A 81 -18.77 -7.86 -9.64
C ASP A 81 -19.67 -7.23 -10.72
N GLN A 82 -19.68 -5.91 -10.86
CA GLN A 82 -20.42 -5.21 -11.92
C GLN A 82 -19.73 -5.33 -13.28
N LEU A 83 -18.41 -5.45 -13.30
CA LEU A 83 -17.59 -5.47 -14.50
C LEU A 83 -17.21 -6.90 -14.95
N ALA A 84 -17.20 -7.87 -14.04
CA ALA A 84 -16.71 -9.23 -14.32
C ALA A 84 -17.46 -9.94 -15.46
N THR A 85 -18.75 -9.71 -15.63
CA THR A 85 -19.51 -10.30 -16.75
C THR A 85 -19.08 -9.75 -18.10
N ALA A 86 -18.79 -8.46 -18.19
CA ALA A 86 -18.34 -7.81 -19.42
C ALA A 86 -16.86 -8.10 -19.72
N TYR A 87 -16.04 -8.24 -18.68
CA TYR A 87 -14.60 -8.44 -18.79
C TYR A 87 -14.15 -9.72 -18.05
N PRO A 88 -14.49 -10.92 -18.56
CA PRO A 88 -14.24 -12.17 -17.86
C PRO A 88 -12.76 -12.53 -17.70
N GLN A 89 -11.85 -11.87 -18.43
CA GLN A 89 -10.40 -12.06 -18.33
C GLN A 89 -9.70 -10.98 -17.49
N LEU A 90 -10.42 -9.95 -17.05
CA LEU A 90 -9.85 -8.83 -16.31
C LEU A 90 -9.55 -9.23 -14.87
N VAL A 91 -8.33 -8.97 -14.41
CA VAL A 91 -7.99 -9.09 -12.99
C VAL A 91 -8.40 -7.80 -12.28
N PHE A 92 -9.33 -7.90 -11.33
CA PHE A 92 -9.75 -6.78 -10.51
C PHE A 92 -8.96 -6.78 -9.20
N CYS A 93 -8.29 -5.68 -8.87
CA CYS A 93 -7.58 -5.55 -7.61
C CYS A 93 -8.13 -4.38 -6.79
N SER A 94 -8.75 -4.70 -5.66
CA SER A 94 -9.31 -3.71 -4.76
C SER A 94 -8.47 -3.62 -3.50
N MET A 95 -7.94 -2.43 -3.19
CA MET A 95 -7.18 -2.19 -1.97
C MET A 95 -8.04 -1.41 -0.98
N TYR A 96 -8.44 -2.03 0.12
CA TYR A 96 -9.34 -1.45 1.11
C TYR A 96 -8.61 -1.17 2.42
N GLY A 97 -9.14 -0.23 3.21
CA GLY A 97 -8.67 -0.03 4.58
C GLY A 97 -8.91 -1.24 5.48
N PHE A 98 -10.13 -1.79 5.40
CA PHE A 98 -10.61 -2.89 6.21
C PHE A 98 -11.34 -3.92 5.33
N GLY A 99 -11.34 -5.18 5.75
CA GLY A 99 -12.07 -6.26 5.10
C GLY A 99 -13.57 -6.01 5.07
N GLN A 100 -14.20 -6.38 3.95
CA GLN A 100 -15.59 -6.02 3.65
C GLN A 100 -16.64 -6.86 4.38
N SER A 101 -16.24 -7.99 4.94
CA SER A 101 -17.06 -8.80 5.86
C SER A 101 -16.92 -8.37 7.32
N GLY A 102 -16.05 -7.41 7.63
CA GLY A 102 -15.72 -7.01 8.99
C GLY A 102 -16.51 -5.81 9.50
N ARG A 103 -16.57 -5.66 10.83
CA ARG A 103 -17.22 -4.54 11.54
C ARG A 103 -16.70 -3.13 11.19
N TYR A 104 -15.60 -3.04 10.46
CA TYR A 104 -14.95 -1.79 10.07
C TYR A 104 -15.03 -1.52 8.56
N ALA A 105 -15.78 -2.33 7.79
CA ALA A 105 -15.86 -2.26 6.33
C ALA A 105 -16.10 -0.85 5.77
N ASP A 106 -16.96 -0.05 6.43
CA ASP A 106 -17.32 1.30 5.99
C ASP A 106 -16.41 2.42 6.53
N LYS A 107 -15.43 2.09 7.37
CA LYS A 107 -14.55 3.10 7.97
C LYS A 107 -13.48 3.56 7.00
N ALA A 108 -13.18 4.86 7.04
CA ALA A 108 -12.02 5.39 6.37
C ALA A 108 -10.74 4.87 7.05
N ALA A 109 -9.73 4.60 6.24
CA ALA A 109 -8.42 4.17 6.71
C ALA A 109 -7.35 5.00 6.03
N TYR A 110 -6.39 5.42 6.84
CA TYR A 110 -5.10 5.94 6.42
C TYR A 110 -4.02 5.06 7.05
N ASP A 111 -2.80 5.15 6.54
CA ASP A 111 -1.67 4.35 7.00
C ASP A 111 -1.53 4.35 8.53
N ASP A 112 -1.55 5.52 9.15
CA ASP A 112 -1.42 5.72 10.60
C ASP A 112 -2.60 5.13 11.40
N VAL A 113 -3.83 5.29 10.90
CA VAL A 113 -5.03 4.67 11.48
C VAL A 113 -4.88 3.16 11.50
N VAL A 114 -4.41 2.57 10.40
CA VAL A 114 -4.22 1.11 10.33
C VAL A 114 -3.05 0.68 11.21
N GLN A 115 -1.93 1.41 11.23
CA GLN A 115 -0.81 1.11 12.14
C GLN A 115 -1.24 1.07 13.61
N GLY A 116 -2.12 2.00 14.01
CA GLY A 116 -2.72 2.00 15.34
C GLY A 116 -3.63 0.79 15.56
N ALA A 117 -4.52 0.52 14.60
CA ALA A 117 -5.50 -0.55 14.71
C ALA A 117 -4.88 -1.96 14.72
N CYS A 118 -3.90 -2.24 13.86
CA CYS A 118 -3.29 -3.56 13.70
C CYS A 118 -2.15 -3.84 14.72
N GLY A 119 -1.93 -2.93 15.66
CA GLY A 119 -0.96 -3.10 16.74
C GLY A 119 0.47 -2.67 16.42
N VAL A 120 0.79 -2.32 15.16
CA VAL A 120 2.14 -1.85 14.77
C VAL A 120 2.61 -0.71 15.67
N ALA A 121 1.75 0.28 15.92
CA ALA A 121 2.11 1.42 16.76
C ALA A 121 2.44 1.02 18.20
N ALA A 122 1.74 0.01 18.74
CA ALA A 122 2.00 -0.53 20.07
C ALA A 122 3.32 -1.31 20.12
N LEU A 123 3.67 -2.02 19.04
CA LEU A 123 4.95 -2.73 18.92
C LEU A 123 6.17 -1.80 18.89
N GLN A 124 5.98 -0.53 18.51
CA GLN A 124 7.06 0.48 18.55
C GLN A 124 7.18 1.16 19.92
N ALA A 125 6.39 0.79 20.93
CA ALA A 125 6.31 1.55 22.17
C ALA A 125 7.64 1.59 22.93
N ASP A 126 8.28 2.76 22.91
CA ASP A 126 9.45 3.11 23.74
C ASP A 126 9.59 4.65 23.76
N PRO A 127 9.10 5.39 24.78
CA PRO A 127 8.35 4.97 25.97
C PRO A 127 6.82 4.85 25.76
N ALA A 128 6.31 5.24 24.60
CA ALA A 128 4.88 5.23 24.28
C ALA A 128 4.63 4.79 22.82
N PRO A 129 3.43 4.27 22.50
CA PRO A 129 3.09 3.86 21.14
C PRO A 129 3.28 4.98 20.14
N HIS A 130 3.88 4.65 18.99
CA HIS A 130 4.04 5.60 17.89
C HIS A 130 4.07 4.87 16.55
N CYS A 131 3.63 5.53 15.49
CA CYS A 131 3.70 4.95 14.16
C CYS A 131 5.13 4.90 13.65
N ILE A 132 5.45 3.88 12.86
CA ILE A 132 6.62 3.87 11.99
C ILE A 132 6.54 5.10 11.10
N ARG A 133 7.63 5.88 11.03
CA ARG A 133 7.72 7.15 10.27
C ARG A 133 7.89 6.93 8.77
N SER A 134 6.98 6.16 8.20
CA SER A 134 6.86 5.85 6.77
C SER A 134 5.40 5.47 6.52
N ALA A 135 4.94 5.59 5.28
CA ALA A 135 3.71 4.95 4.80
C ALA A 135 3.91 3.42 4.77
N HIS A 136 4.06 2.82 5.95
CA HIS A 136 4.54 1.45 6.15
C HIS A 136 3.48 0.44 5.70
N VAL A 137 2.24 0.65 6.10
CA VAL A 137 1.11 -0.20 5.72
C VAL A 137 0.83 -0.03 4.23
N ASP A 138 0.77 1.20 3.73
CA ASP A 138 0.50 1.47 2.31
C ASP A 138 1.51 0.77 1.38
N LYS A 139 2.81 0.87 1.69
CA LYS A 139 3.88 0.24 0.90
C LYS A 139 3.83 -1.29 0.98
N THR A 140 3.55 -1.82 2.17
CA THR A 140 3.46 -3.27 2.40
C THR A 140 2.29 -3.86 1.63
N VAL A 141 1.10 -3.26 1.78
CA VAL A 141 -0.13 -3.65 1.10
C VAL A 141 -0.03 -3.47 -0.41
N GLY A 142 0.60 -2.39 -0.89
CA GLY A 142 0.89 -2.23 -2.33
C GLY A 142 1.78 -3.34 -2.90
N SER A 143 2.73 -3.83 -2.11
CA SER A 143 3.60 -4.96 -2.50
C SER A 143 2.85 -6.30 -2.48
N MET A 144 1.95 -6.48 -1.51
CA MET A 144 1.05 -7.64 -1.46
C MET A 144 0.08 -7.64 -2.64
N ALA A 145 -0.47 -6.48 -2.99
CA ALA A 145 -1.34 -6.32 -4.16
C ALA A 145 -0.62 -6.68 -5.45
N ALA A 146 0.64 -6.22 -5.64
CA ALA A 146 1.44 -6.61 -6.79
C ALA A 146 1.64 -8.13 -6.86
N THR A 147 1.92 -8.79 -5.72
CA THR A 147 2.06 -10.25 -5.65
C THR A 147 0.74 -10.96 -5.99
N ALA A 148 -0.38 -10.49 -5.44
CA ALA A 148 -1.71 -11.06 -5.70
C ALA A 148 -2.12 -10.91 -7.17
N ILE A 149 -1.86 -9.75 -7.77
CA ILE A 149 -2.09 -9.50 -9.21
C ILE A 149 -1.26 -10.47 -10.05
N LEU A 150 0.03 -10.65 -9.73
CA LEU A 150 0.87 -11.61 -10.46
C LEU A 150 0.37 -13.05 -10.34
N ALA A 151 -0.09 -13.46 -9.15
CA ALA A 151 -0.69 -14.77 -8.94
C ALA A 151 -2.00 -14.94 -9.74
N ALA A 152 -2.85 -13.92 -9.77
CA ALA A 152 -4.08 -13.92 -10.53
C ALA A 152 -3.83 -13.95 -12.05
N LEU A 153 -2.86 -13.18 -12.54
CA LEU A 153 -2.45 -13.23 -13.95
C LEU A 153 -1.84 -14.59 -14.33
N TYR A 154 -1.09 -15.21 -13.41
CA TYR A 154 -0.56 -16.55 -13.61
C TYR A 154 -1.69 -17.59 -13.68
N GLU A 155 -2.65 -17.55 -12.76
CA GLU A 155 -3.82 -18.44 -12.80
C GLU A 155 -4.64 -18.25 -14.09
N ARG A 156 -4.87 -17.00 -14.49
CA ARG A 156 -5.52 -16.67 -15.78
C ARG A 156 -4.82 -17.29 -16.98
N SER A 157 -3.50 -17.47 -16.94
CA SER A 157 -2.77 -18.12 -18.04
C SER A 157 -3.12 -19.61 -18.22
N HIS A 158 -3.71 -20.24 -17.19
CA HIS A 158 -4.19 -21.62 -17.21
C HIS A 158 -5.68 -21.71 -17.49
N SER A 159 -6.49 -20.92 -16.77
CA SER A 159 -7.96 -20.99 -16.87
C SER A 159 -8.55 -20.16 -18.01
N GLY A 160 -7.81 -19.15 -18.48
CA GLY A 160 -8.32 -18.11 -19.37
C GLY A 160 -9.26 -17.12 -18.69
N LEU A 161 -9.43 -17.17 -17.36
CA LEU A 161 -10.36 -16.33 -16.61
C LEU A 161 -9.62 -15.40 -15.66
N GLY A 162 -10.10 -14.17 -15.55
CA GLY A 162 -9.69 -13.22 -14.53
C GLY A 162 -10.34 -13.53 -13.19
N GLN A 163 -9.97 -12.77 -12.16
CA GLN A 163 -10.52 -12.91 -10.83
C GLN A 163 -10.45 -11.57 -10.08
N SER A 164 -11.28 -11.44 -9.05
CA SER A 164 -11.22 -10.31 -8.12
C SER A 164 -10.34 -10.66 -6.92
N VAL A 165 -9.33 -9.83 -6.65
CA VAL A 165 -8.46 -9.92 -5.49
C VAL A 165 -8.65 -8.69 -4.60
N ASP A 166 -9.02 -8.93 -3.35
CA ASP A 166 -9.20 -7.89 -2.35
C ASP A 166 -8.03 -7.89 -1.37
N ILE A 167 -7.40 -6.73 -1.20
CA ILE A 167 -6.24 -6.55 -0.33
C ILE A 167 -6.61 -5.55 0.78
N PRO A 168 -7.16 -6.04 1.90
CA PRO A 168 -7.49 -5.20 3.02
C PRO A 168 -6.26 -4.87 3.87
N MET A 169 -6.01 -3.59 4.16
CA MET A 169 -4.82 -3.12 4.88
C MET A 169 -4.74 -3.69 6.29
N TYR A 170 -5.83 -3.59 7.07
CA TYR A 170 -5.85 -4.04 8.46
C TYR A 170 -5.60 -5.54 8.60
N GLU A 171 -6.38 -6.38 7.93
CA GLU A 171 -6.28 -7.83 8.02
C GLU A 171 -4.93 -8.34 7.50
N SER A 172 -4.41 -7.73 6.43
CA SER A 172 -3.07 -8.04 5.91
C SER A 172 -1.98 -7.78 6.96
N MET A 173 -2.03 -6.62 7.61
CA MET A 173 -1.04 -6.27 8.63
C MET A 173 -1.22 -7.06 9.93
N VAL A 174 -2.45 -7.36 10.34
CA VAL A 174 -2.71 -8.24 11.49
C VAL A 174 -2.13 -9.61 11.24
N ALA A 175 -2.37 -10.21 10.07
CA ALA A 175 -1.82 -11.50 9.71
C ALA A 175 -0.28 -11.48 9.70
N MET A 176 0.33 -10.41 9.19
CA MET A 176 1.78 -10.26 9.17
C MET A 176 2.37 -10.14 10.57
N ASN A 177 1.78 -9.31 11.44
CA ASN A 177 2.23 -9.15 12.82
C ASN A 177 2.00 -10.42 13.65
N ALA A 178 0.93 -11.16 13.38
CA ALA A 178 0.57 -12.35 14.15
C ALA A 178 1.64 -13.44 14.11
N ILE A 179 2.44 -13.51 13.02
CA ILE A 179 3.51 -14.49 12.83
C ILE A 179 4.44 -14.55 14.05
N GLU A 180 4.88 -13.40 14.54
CA GLU A 180 5.73 -13.33 15.73
C GLU A 180 4.98 -12.84 16.98
N GLN A 181 3.94 -12.03 16.85
CA GLN A 181 3.35 -11.36 18.01
C GLN A 181 2.29 -12.19 18.75
N MET A 182 1.75 -13.24 18.13
CA MET A 182 0.83 -14.12 18.84
C MET A 182 1.53 -14.88 19.99
N GLY A 183 2.83 -15.18 19.87
CA GLY A 183 3.59 -15.87 20.92
C GLY A 183 2.87 -17.13 21.43
N GLY A 184 2.77 -17.29 22.74
CA GLY A 184 2.05 -18.38 23.40
C GLY A 184 0.52 -18.37 23.24
N LEU A 185 -0.06 -17.28 22.71
CA LEU A 185 -1.51 -17.16 22.50
C LEU A 185 -2.03 -18.01 21.33
N VAL A 186 -1.14 -18.62 20.53
CA VAL A 186 -1.53 -19.52 19.42
C VAL A 186 -2.04 -20.88 19.89
N TYR A 187 -1.77 -21.29 21.13
CA TYR A 187 -2.10 -22.62 21.65
C TYR A 187 -3.50 -22.69 22.26
N ASP A 188 -4.08 -23.90 22.28
CA ASP A 188 -5.32 -24.23 23.00
C ASP A 188 -5.10 -25.44 23.93
N PRO A 189 -5.10 -25.25 25.28
CA PRO A 189 -5.22 -23.97 25.97
C PRO A 189 -3.99 -23.08 25.72
N GLN A 190 -4.16 -21.76 25.89
CA GLN A 190 -3.07 -20.80 25.74
C GLN A 190 -1.90 -21.14 26.66
N ASP A 191 -0.68 -21.14 26.12
CA ASP A 191 0.54 -21.51 26.83
C ASP A 191 1.64 -20.46 26.58
N GLY A 192 1.77 -19.52 27.52
CA GLY A 192 2.75 -18.45 27.49
C GLY A 192 2.22 -17.08 27.03
N PRO A 193 3.06 -16.03 27.10
CA PRO A 193 2.66 -14.67 26.77
C PRO A 193 2.64 -14.40 25.26
N ALA A 194 2.01 -13.29 24.86
CA ALA A 194 2.17 -12.72 23.53
C ALA A 194 3.62 -12.26 23.26
N GLY A 195 3.96 -12.11 21.99
CA GLY A 195 5.22 -11.54 21.54
C GLY A 195 6.33 -12.55 21.29
N TYR A 196 7.39 -12.05 20.66
CA TYR A 196 8.59 -12.82 20.33
C TYR A 196 9.84 -12.16 20.92
N SER A 197 10.53 -12.87 21.82
CA SER A 197 11.65 -12.32 22.61
C SER A 197 12.78 -11.74 21.75
N ARG A 198 13.00 -12.28 20.53
CA ARG A 198 14.01 -11.79 19.61
C ARG A 198 13.68 -10.42 19.03
N THR A 199 12.40 -10.10 18.80
CA THR A 199 11.96 -8.81 18.27
C THR A 199 11.72 -7.79 19.38
N ALA A 200 11.50 -8.24 20.63
CA ALA A 200 11.38 -7.39 21.81
C ALA A 200 12.73 -6.87 22.36
N SER A 201 13.86 -7.20 21.73
CA SER A 201 15.18 -6.75 22.18
C SER A 201 15.36 -5.24 21.93
N PRO A 202 15.93 -4.48 22.88
CA PRO A 202 16.13 -3.04 22.70
C PRO A 202 17.02 -2.74 21.48
N PRO A 203 16.88 -1.56 20.86
CA PRO A 203 17.59 -1.22 19.64
C PRO A 203 19.10 -1.45 19.74
N ILE A 204 19.69 -1.92 18.63
CA ILE A 204 21.13 -2.21 18.46
C ILE A 204 22.04 -1.02 18.82
N ALA A 205 21.51 0.20 18.92
CA ALA A 205 22.24 1.38 19.40
C ALA A 205 22.88 1.18 20.79
N SER A 206 22.35 0.29 21.63
CA SER A 206 22.97 -0.10 22.90
C SER A 206 24.21 -1.01 22.76
N ARG A 207 24.43 -1.63 21.59
CA ARG A 207 25.50 -2.60 21.34
C ARG A 207 26.62 -2.08 20.42
N VAL A 208 26.38 -0.99 19.69
CA VAL A 208 27.41 -0.36 18.85
C VAL A 208 28.03 0.79 19.65
N ARG A 209 29.20 0.55 20.28
CA ARG A 209 30.03 1.66 20.75
C ARG A 209 30.34 2.54 19.53
N PRO A 210 30.12 3.86 19.58
CA PRO A 210 30.58 4.74 18.52
C PRO A 210 32.09 4.51 18.35
N ARG A 211 32.53 4.16 17.14
CA ARG A 211 33.95 4.21 16.81
C ARG A 211 34.36 5.65 17.07
N THR A 212 35.13 5.88 18.13
CA THR A 212 35.76 7.16 18.39
C THR A 212 36.45 7.58 17.10
N ALA A 213 35.98 8.68 16.51
CA ALA A 213 36.65 9.31 15.40
C ALA A 213 38.04 9.70 15.90
N THR A 214 39.03 8.86 15.62
CA THR A 214 40.42 9.28 15.72
C THR A 214 40.59 10.35 14.66
N SER A 215 40.77 11.58 15.13
CA SER A 215 41.07 12.75 14.32
C SER A 215 42.32 12.48 13.48
N ARG A 216 42.14 11.98 12.26
CA ARG A 216 43.16 12.14 11.22
C ARG A 216 43.02 13.56 10.72
N SER A 217 43.80 14.46 11.32
CA SER A 217 44.07 15.77 10.76
C SER A 217 44.64 15.59 9.35
N TRP A 218 43.87 15.97 8.34
CA TRP A 218 44.39 16.17 7.00
C TRP A 218 45.13 17.50 6.99
N SER A 219 46.44 17.47 7.25
CA SER A 219 47.33 18.60 6.98
C SER A 219 47.74 18.53 5.51
N THR A 220 47.11 19.35 4.67
CA THR A 220 47.58 19.64 3.32
C THR A 220 48.70 20.68 3.42
N PRO A 221 49.93 20.43 2.93
CA PRO A 221 50.88 21.51 2.73
C PRO A 221 50.56 22.20 1.40
N ILE A 222 50.20 23.49 1.48
CA ILE A 222 50.21 24.39 0.33
C ILE A 222 51.67 24.83 0.11
N ALA A 223 52.13 24.58 -1.12
CA ALA A 223 53.25 25.13 -1.92
C ALA A 223 54.40 25.93 -1.28
N ASN A 224 55.62 25.68 -1.78
CA ASN A 224 56.51 26.70 -2.36
C ASN A 224 57.72 26.05 -3.07
N GLY A 225 58.00 26.49 -4.30
CA GLY A 225 59.19 26.12 -5.09
C GLY A 225 58.87 25.89 -6.56
#